data_AF-A0A6G8BVJ5-F1
#
_entry.id   AF-A0A6G8BVJ5-F1
#
_cell.length_a   1.000
_cell.length_b   1.000
_cell.length_c   1.000
_cell.angle_alpha   90.00
_cell.angle_beta   90.00
_cell.angle_gamma   90.00
#
_symmetry.space_group_name_H-M   'P 1'
#
loop_
_entity.id
_entity.type
_entity.pdbx_description
1 polymer ?
#
loop_
_entity_poly.entity_id
_entity_poly.type
_entity_poly.pdbx_seq_one_letter_code
_entity_poly.pdbx_strand_id
1 'polypeptide(L)'
;MSTTGFAALYRKMNADPKYQAEKLSVGFLSEVHLRMTAQSITKAELARRAEVSPAYITKLFNGSSNLSLETMSKLALALDCSVSLHLDTGEQKKAVKHAAKTKARPARTARASVA
;
A
#
# COMPACT_ATOMS: atom_id res chain seq x y z
N MET A 1 -29.27 14.80 18.17
CA MET A 1 -28.68 13.45 18.15
C MET A 1 -27.29 13.54 18.75
N SER A 2 -27.08 12.99 19.94
CA SER A 2 -25.87 13.23 20.76
C SER A 2 -24.63 12.58 20.14
N THR A 3 -23.70 13.41 19.66
CA THR A 3 -22.40 13.04 19.06
C THR A 3 -21.43 12.34 20.03
N THR A 4 -21.76 12.28 21.32
CA THR A 4 -20.93 11.72 22.39
C THR A 4 -20.74 10.20 22.31
N GLY A 5 -21.72 9.46 21.76
CA GLY A 5 -21.68 7.99 21.70
C GLY A 5 -20.65 7.44 20.71
N PHE A 6 -20.66 7.94 19.47
CA PHE A 6 -19.74 7.47 18.42
C PHE A 6 -18.28 7.84 18.72
N ALA A 7 -18.02 9.04 19.24
CA ALA A 7 -16.65 9.45 19.60
C ALA A 7 -16.03 8.53 20.66
N ALA A 8 -16.81 8.15 21.68
CA ALA A 8 -16.37 7.21 22.71
C ALA A 8 -16.14 5.80 22.14
N LEU A 9 -17.03 5.33 21.24
CA LEU A 9 -16.87 4.06 20.54
C LEU A 9 -15.58 4.04 19.69
N TYR A 10 -15.34 5.09 18.90
CA TYR A 10 -14.12 5.22 18.08
C TYR A 10 -12.86 5.24 18.93
N ARG A 11 -12.86 5.89 20.10
CA ARG A 11 -11.71 5.85 21.03
C ARG A 11 -11.45 4.44 21.53
N LYS A 12 -12.50 3.72 21.92
CA LYS A 12 -12.39 2.33 22.38
C LYS A 12 -11.85 1.42 21.28
N MET A 13 -12.33 1.57 20.05
CA MET A 13 -11.85 0.80 18.89
C MET A 13 -10.40 1.16 18.55
N ASN A 14 -10.00 2.43 18.60
CA ASN A 14 -8.61 2.84 18.38
C ASN A 14 -7.62 2.24 19.40
N ALA A 15 -8.07 1.81 20.58
CA ALA A 15 -7.20 1.13 21.54
C ALA A 15 -7.01 -0.37 21.23
N ASP A 16 -7.82 -0.96 20.35
CA ASP A 16 -7.74 -2.38 19.98
C ASP A 16 -6.67 -2.58 18.88
N PRO A 17 -5.61 -3.39 19.13
CA PRO A 17 -4.59 -3.70 18.13
C PRO A 17 -5.16 -4.31 16.85
N LYS A 18 -6.25 -5.09 16.93
CA LYS A 18 -6.89 -5.68 15.75
C LYS A 18 -7.51 -4.62 14.86
N TYR A 19 -8.18 -3.64 15.46
CA TYR A 19 -8.73 -2.51 14.72
C TYR A 19 -7.63 -1.65 14.08
N GLN A 20 -6.52 -1.43 14.79
CA GLN A 20 -5.37 -0.69 14.24
C GLN A 20 -4.73 -1.43 13.06
N ALA A 21 -4.53 -2.75 13.16
CA ALA A 21 -4.00 -3.56 12.07
C ALA A 21 -4.89 -3.52 10.83
N GLU A 22 -6.22 -3.61 11.01
CA GLU A 22 -7.18 -3.51 9.92
C GLU A 22 -7.15 -2.12 9.28
N LYS A 23 -7.12 -1.06 10.09
CA LYS A 23 -7.03 0.33 9.62
C LYS A 23 -5.77 0.56 8.79
N LEU A 24 -4.61 0.05 9.24
CA LEU A 24 -3.35 0.12 8.50
C LEU A 24 -3.44 -0.65 7.18
N SER A 25 -4.03 -1.84 7.19
CA SER A 25 -4.20 -2.68 6.00
C SER A 25 -5.07 -1.99 4.95
N VAL A 26 -6.22 -1.44 5.36
CA VAL A 26 -7.13 -0.68 4.47
C VAL A 26 -6.45 0.58 3.94
N GLY A 27 -5.74 1.32 4.79
CA GLY A 27 -4.99 2.52 4.39
C GLY A 27 -3.94 2.19 3.33
N PHE A 28 -3.12 1.18 3.58
CA PHE A 28 -2.11 0.73 2.64
C PHE A 28 -2.70 0.25 1.31
N LEU A 29 -3.75 -0.59 1.33
CA LEU A 29 -4.39 -1.07 0.10
C LEU A 29 -5.04 0.05 -0.71
N SER A 30 -5.50 1.11 -0.04
CA SER A 30 -5.99 2.32 -0.70
C SER A 30 -4.86 3.05 -1.44
N GLU A 31 -3.69 3.19 -0.82
CA GLU A 31 -2.50 3.77 -1.47
C GLU A 31 -2.04 2.92 -2.66
N VAL A 32 -2.02 1.60 -2.52
CA VAL A 32 -1.74 0.66 -3.62
C VAL A 32 -2.73 0.89 -4.76
N HIS A 33 -4.03 0.97 -4.47
CA HIS A 33 -5.05 1.21 -5.50
C HIS A 33 -4.87 2.55 -6.21
N LEU A 34 -4.56 3.62 -5.48
CA LEU A 34 -4.28 4.93 -6.08
C LEU A 34 -3.05 4.89 -6.99
N ARG A 35 -1.99 4.17 -6.58
CA ARG A 35 -0.80 3.97 -7.42
C ARG A 35 -1.09 3.13 -8.66
N MET A 36 -1.90 2.09 -8.54
CA MET A 36 -2.36 1.30 -9.69
C MET A 36 -3.09 2.18 -10.70
N THR A 37 -4.05 3.00 -10.24
CA THR A 37 -4.81 3.90 -11.11
C THR A 37 -3.91 4.94 -11.78
N ALA A 38 -2.96 5.53 -11.05
CA ALA A 38 -2.01 6.49 -11.62
C ALA A 38 -1.08 5.88 -12.69
N GLN A 39 -0.80 4.58 -12.62
CA GLN A 39 0.05 3.85 -13.57
C GLN A 39 -0.77 3.04 -14.61
N SER A 40 -2.10 3.13 -14.58
CA SER A 40 -3.00 2.30 -15.40
C SER A 40 -2.76 0.78 -15.28
N ILE A 41 -2.44 0.33 -14.06
CA ILE A 41 -2.17 -1.08 -13.73
C ILE A 41 -3.45 -1.77 -13.26
N THR A 42 -3.75 -2.94 -13.82
CA THR A 42 -4.90 -3.75 -13.39
C THR A 42 -4.53 -4.68 -12.22
N LYS A 43 -5.53 -5.24 -11.53
CA LYS A 43 -5.31 -6.25 -10.48
C LYS A 43 -4.59 -7.50 -11.02
N ALA A 44 -4.88 -7.91 -12.25
CA ALA A 44 -4.21 -9.03 -12.91
C ALA A 44 -2.73 -8.73 -13.17
N GLU A 45 -2.43 -7.51 -13.62
CA GLU A 45 -1.06 -7.07 -13.84
C GLU A 45 -0.29 -6.93 -12.52
N LEU A 46 -0.91 -6.40 -11.47
CA LEU A 46 -0.31 -6.35 -10.13
C LEU A 46 0.02 -7.77 -9.62
N ALA A 47 -0.89 -8.72 -9.80
CA ALA A 47 -0.67 -10.11 -9.42
C ALA A 47 0.57 -10.70 -10.12
N ARG A 48 0.68 -10.46 -11.44
CA ARG A 48 1.82 -10.89 -12.25
C ARG A 48 3.13 -10.27 -11.77
N ARG A 49 3.16 -8.95 -11.53
CA ARG A 49 4.36 -8.22 -11.07
C ARG A 49 4.80 -8.59 -9.65
N ALA A 50 3.84 -8.88 -8.78
CA ALA A 50 4.09 -9.27 -7.40
C ALA A 50 4.32 -10.79 -7.23
N GLU A 51 4.32 -11.55 -8.34
CA GLU A 51 4.50 -13.02 -8.36
C GLU A 51 3.52 -13.77 -7.43
N VAL A 52 2.25 -13.34 -7.44
CA VAL A 52 1.17 -13.95 -6.66
C VAL A 52 -0.02 -14.30 -7.55
N SER A 53 -0.92 -15.14 -7.04
CA SER A 53 -2.10 -15.51 -7.80
C SER A 53 -3.10 -14.35 -7.92
N PRO A 54 -3.81 -14.20 -9.06
CA PRO A 54 -4.89 -13.22 -9.19
C PRO A 54 -5.98 -13.40 -8.13
N ALA A 55 -6.29 -14.64 -7.75
CA ALA A 55 -7.25 -14.95 -6.70
C ALA A 55 -6.80 -14.41 -5.33
N TYR A 56 -5.49 -14.47 -5.04
CA TYR A 56 -4.93 -13.88 -3.82
C TYR A 56 -5.10 -12.36 -3.81
N ILE A 57 -4.77 -11.67 -4.90
CA ILE A 57 -4.98 -10.22 -5.02
C ILE A 57 -6.46 -9.85 -4.83
N THR A 58 -7.39 -10.60 -5.45
CA THR A 58 -8.83 -10.35 -5.26
C THR A 58 -9.26 -10.51 -3.80
N LYS A 59 -8.83 -11.58 -3.13
CA LYS A 59 -9.11 -11.80 -1.70
C LYS A 59 -8.55 -10.69 -0.82
N LEU A 60 -7.36 -10.19 -1.17
CA LEU A 60 -6.67 -9.11 -0.46
C LEU A 60 -7.48 -7.81 -0.50
N PHE A 61 -7.92 -7.40 -1.70
CA PHE A 61 -8.74 -6.19 -1.87
C PHE A 61 -10.16 -6.33 -1.31
N ASN A 62 -10.62 -7.55 -1.04
CA ASN A 62 -11.93 -7.79 -0.42
C ASN A 62 -11.88 -7.80 1.13
N GLY A 63 -10.72 -7.51 1.74
CA GLY A 63 -10.60 -7.42 3.21
C GLY A 63 -10.64 -8.76 3.94
N SER A 64 -10.42 -9.87 3.22
CA SER A 64 -10.56 -11.22 3.78
C SER A 64 -9.26 -11.83 4.31
N SER A 65 -8.18 -11.05 4.36
CA SER A 65 -6.83 -11.59 4.64
C SER A 65 -5.97 -10.62 5.43
N ASN A 66 -5.29 -11.16 6.44
CA ASN A 66 -4.26 -10.44 7.17
C ASN A 66 -3.10 -10.09 6.23
N LEU A 67 -2.79 -8.81 6.11
CA LEU A 67 -1.74 -8.31 5.25
C LEU A 67 -0.39 -8.41 5.97
N SER A 68 0.51 -9.28 5.50
CA SER A 68 1.86 -9.38 6.07
C SER A 68 2.76 -8.26 5.53
N LEU A 69 3.80 -7.91 6.29
CA LEU A 69 4.83 -6.97 5.82
C LEU A 69 5.53 -7.44 4.54
N GLU A 70 5.68 -8.75 4.37
CA GLU A 70 6.20 -9.35 3.14
C GLU A 70 5.28 -9.05 1.96
N THR A 71 3.96 -9.25 2.12
CA THR A 71 2.99 -8.93 1.06
C THR A 71 2.98 -7.43 0.76
N MET A 72 3.00 -6.57 1.78
CA MET A 72 3.10 -5.12 1.58
C MET A 72 4.33 -4.76 0.73
N SER A 73 5.48 -5.36 1.06
CA SER A 73 6.73 -5.13 0.34
C SER A 73 6.66 -5.60 -1.11
N LYS A 74 6.09 -6.80 -1.37
CA LYS A 74 5.89 -7.31 -2.74
C LYS A 74 5.02 -6.38 -3.57
N LEU A 75 3.90 -5.90 -3.02
CA LEU A 75 3.00 -4.99 -3.73
C LEU A 75 3.64 -3.63 -3.99
N ALA A 76 4.39 -3.09 -3.02
CA ALA A 76 5.09 -1.83 -3.19
C ALA A 76 6.16 -1.94 -4.29
N LEU A 77 7.00 -2.99 -4.25
CA LEU A 77 8.05 -3.21 -5.26
C LEU A 77 7.47 -3.44 -6.66
N ALA A 78 6.34 -4.16 -6.77
CA ALA A 78 5.62 -4.36 -8.03
C ALA A 78 5.10 -3.05 -8.66
N LEU A 79 4.99 -1.99 -7.87
CA LEU A 79 4.55 -0.65 -8.27
C LEU A 79 5.71 0.38 -8.27
N ASP A 80 6.95 -0.08 -8.26
CA ASP A 80 8.17 0.76 -8.20
C ASP A 80 8.20 1.68 -6.96
N CYS A 81 7.66 1.19 -5.84
CA CYS A 81 7.56 1.88 -4.55
C CYS A 81 8.29 1.10 -3.44
N SER A 82 8.38 1.70 -2.26
CA SER A 82 8.93 1.07 -1.05
C SER A 82 8.03 1.30 0.16
N VAL A 83 7.98 0.35 1.09
CA VAL A 83 7.29 0.50 2.37
C VAL A 83 8.20 1.19 3.38
N SER A 84 7.67 2.13 4.17
CA SER A 84 8.38 2.77 5.28
C SER A 84 7.47 2.81 6.49
N LEU A 85 7.99 2.45 7.66
CA LEU A 85 7.25 2.39 8.91
C LEU A 85 7.85 3.39 9.90
N HIS A 86 6.99 4.18 10.53
CA HIS A 86 7.37 5.16 11.53
C HIS A 86 6.35 5.13 12.68
N LEU A 87 6.81 5.45 13.89
CA LEU A 87 5.93 5.63 15.04
C LEU A 87 5.41 7.07 15.04
N ASP A 88 4.10 7.23 15.23
CA ASP A 88 3.46 8.52 15.41
C ASP A 88 3.15 8.71 16.90
N THR A 89 3.64 9.79 17.50
CA THR A 89 3.36 10.14 18.91
C THR A 89 2.01 10.83 19.10
N GLY A 90 1.24 11.04 18.02
CA GLY A 90 -0.05 11.72 18.06
C GLY A 90 0.05 13.24 18.20
N GLU A 91 1.27 13.77 18.34
CA GLU A 91 1.56 15.19 18.26
C GLU A 91 1.69 15.59 16.79
N GLN A 92 0.55 15.92 16.18
CA GLN A 92 0.45 16.38 14.80
C GLN A 92 1.51 17.45 14.49
N LYS A 93 2.58 17.06 13.79
CA LYS A 93 3.38 17.95 12.96
C LYS A 93 3.28 17.49 11.52
N LYS A 94 2.47 18.22 10.75
CA LYS A 94 2.60 18.31 9.29
C LYS A 94 4.05 18.56 8.93
N ALA A 95 4.70 17.57 8.32
CA ALA A 95 5.84 17.79 7.44
C ALA A 95 5.68 16.86 6.24
N VAL A 96 4.97 17.36 5.23
CA VAL A 96 5.09 16.87 3.86
C VAL A 96 6.54 17.06 3.43
N LYS A 97 7.32 15.98 3.47
CA LYS A 97 8.56 15.74 2.71
C LYS A 97 8.54 14.21 2.58
N HIS A 98 8.44 13.59 1.40
CA HIS A 98 9.48 13.56 0.38
C HIS A 98 8.88 13.63 -1.03
N ALA A 99 9.13 14.76 -1.70
CA ALA A 99 9.54 14.72 -3.09
C ALA A 99 11.01 14.23 -3.15
N ALA A 100 11.39 13.63 -4.29
CA ALA A 100 12.71 13.09 -4.67
C ALA A 100 12.94 11.62 -4.28
N LYS A 101 13.18 10.65 -5.18
CA LYS A 101 13.74 10.70 -6.54
C LYS A 101 13.14 9.57 -7.41
N THR A 102 12.42 9.93 -8.46
CA THR A 102 12.38 9.09 -9.67
C THR A 102 13.78 9.17 -10.27
N LYS A 103 14.66 8.22 -9.94
CA LYS A 103 15.81 7.97 -10.81
C LYS A 103 15.25 7.32 -12.06
N ALA A 104 15.26 8.08 -13.16
CA ALA A 104 15.14 7.54 -14.50
C ALA A 104 16.07 6.32 -14.60
N ARG A 105 15.50 5.12 -14.75
CA ARG A 105 16.24 3.94 -15.18
C ARG A 105 16.49 4.15 -16.67
N PRO A 106 17.72 4.34 -17.14
CA PRO A 106 17.95 4.48 -18.57
C PRO A 106 17.52 3.17 -19.26
N ALA A 107 16.77 3.35 -20.34
CA ALA A 107 16.40 2.29 -21.25
C ALA A 107 17.66 1.51 -21.65
N ARG A 108 17.65 0.19 -21.40
CA ARG A 108 18.69 -0.68 -21.95
C ARG A 108 18.41 -0.82 -23.43
N THR A 109 18.94 0.12 -24.21
CA THR A 109 18.95 0.05 -25.68
C THR A 109 19.61 -1.25 -26.11
N ALA A 110 18.92 -1.93 -27.01
CA ALA A 110 19.40 -3.08 -27.75
C ALA A 110 20.76 -2.80 -28.39
N ARG A 111 21.61 -3.81 -28.42
CA ARG A 111 22.54 -4.01 -29.53
C ARG A 111 22.38 -5.43 -30.04
N ALA A 112 21.80 -5.51 -31.22
CA ALA A 112 21.93 -6.64 -32.13
C ALA A 112 23.35 -6.63 -32.74
N SER A 113 23.91 -7.83 -32.89
CA SER A 113 24.86 -8.30 -33.91
C SER A 113 25.05 -9.79 -33.55
N VAL A 114 24.71 -10.83 -34.31
CA VAL A 114 24.73 -11.08 -35.76
C VAL A 114 26.02 -10.58 -36.41
N ALA A 115 27.05 -11.41 -36.31
CA ALA A 115 27.87 -11.95 -37.40
C ALA A 115 28.98 -12.80 -36.75
#